data_AF-A0A7S1DYN4-F1
#
_entry.id   AF-A0A7S1DYN4-F1
#
_cell.length_a   1.000
_cell.length_b   1.000
_cell.length_c   1.000
_cell.angle_alpha   90.00
_cell.angle_beta   90.00
_cell.angle_gamma   90.00
#
_symmetry.space_group_name_H-M   'P 1'
#
loop_
_entity.id
_entity.type
_entity.pdbx_description
1 polymer ?
#
loop_
_entity_poly.entity_id
_entity_poly.type
_entity_poly.pdbx_seq_one_letter_code
_entity_poly.pdbx_strand_id
1 'polypeptide(L)'
;MEWLASTVREYPFRKCRLKDLDYEIDFSEVADPDDRVAVIATKPLTDDEEWIEVEKGELILFDEGLPHRTPAACVDVELQGHGLKSNVMENLPLEEDMRRYRFKVSFFNEGAGI
;
A
#
# COMPACT_ATOMS: atom_id res chain seq x y z
N MET A 1 -10.77 -5.43 -19.48
CA MET A 1 -9.85 -6.01 -18.49
C MET A 1 -10.02 -5.17 -17.23
N GLU A 2 -10.37 -5.81 -16.11
CA GLU A 2 -10.58 -5.13 -14.83
C GLU A 2 -9.29 -5.28 -14.02
N TRP A 3 -8.49 -4.21 -13.98
CA TRP A 3 -7.24 -4.16 -13.23
C TRP A 3 -7.44 -3.28 -12.01
N LEU A 4 -6.99 -3.73 -10.85
CA LEU A 4 -6.92 -2.87 -9.67
C LEU A 4 -5.86 -1.79 -9.93
N ALA A 5 -6.07 -0.57 -9.45
CA ALA A 5 -5.13 0.53 -9.58
C ALA A 5 -5.02 1.29 -8.25
N SER A 6 -3.87 1.91 -8.02
CA SER A 6 -3.61 2.71 -6.83
C SER A 6 -2.93 4.02 -7.18
N THR A 7 -3.23 5.06 -6.40
CA THR A 7 -2.51 6.33 -6.43
C THR A 7 -2.33 6.84 -5.00
N VAL A 8 -1.33 7.68 -4.78
CA VAL A 8 -1.00 8.27 -3.48
C VAL A 8 -1.07 9.78 -3.59
N ARG A 9 -1.78 10.41 -2.67
CA ARG A 9 -1.88 11.86 -2.53
C ARG A 9 -1.14 12.31 -1.28
N GLU A 10 -0.41 13.40 -1.40
CA GLU A 10 0.34 14.04 -0.33
C GLU A 10 0.13 15.54 -0.41
N TYR A 11 0.49 16.26 0.65
CA TYR A 11 0.53 17.70 0.63
C TYR A 11 1.49 18.23 -0.47
N PRO A 12 1.12 19.26 -1.24
CA PRO A 12 -0.12 20.03 -1.15
C PRO A 12 -1.32 19.32 -1.79
N PHE A 13 -2.37 19.09 -0.98
CA PHE A 13 -3.61 18.49 -1.45
C PHE A 13 -4.33 19.40 -2.44
N ARG A 14 -4.90 18.77 -3.47
CA ARG A 14 -5.64 19.42 -4.54
C ARG A 14 -7.02 18.79 -4.67
N LYS A 15 -7.91 19.53 -5.29
CA LYS A 15 -9.19 19.03 -5.78
C LYS A 15 -8.95 18.00 -6.87
N CYS A 16 -9.71 16.92 -6.83
CA CYS A 16 -9.72 15.91 -7.88
C CYS A 16 -11.14 15.66 -8.35
N ARG A 17 -11.31 15.41 -9.65
CA ARG A 17 -12.62 15.19 -10.27
C ARG A 17 -12.72 13.77 -10.79
N LEU A 18 -13.78 13.06 -10.43
CA LEU A 18 -14.04 11.73 -10.96
C LEU A 18 -14.30 11.83 -12.47
N LYS A 19 -13.69 10.95 -13.25
CA LYS A 19 -13.84 10.98 -14.71
C LYS A 19 -15.19 10.44 -15.19
N ASP A 20 -15.76 9.51 -14.43
CA ASP A 20 -17.00 8.82 -14.79
C ASP A 20 -18.26 9.53 -14.26
N LEU A 21 -18.11 10.49 -13.34
CA LEU A 21 -19.21 11.16 -12.64
C LEU A 21 -18.89 12.65 -12.48
N ASP A 22 -19.91 13.51 -12.53
CA ASP A 22 -19.76 14.94 -12.22
C ASP A 22 -19.64 15.17 -10.71
N TYR A 23 -18.55 14.67 -10.12
CA TYR A 23 -18.26 14.72 -8.70
C TYR A 23 -16.80 15.11 -8.48
N GLU A 24 -16.57 16.01 -7.54
CA GLU A 24 -15.25 16.53 -7.17
C GLU A 24 -15.03 16.30 -5.67
N ILE A 25 -13.82 15.91 -5.28
CA ILE A 25 -13.39 15.78 -3.90
C ILE A 25 -12.25 16.77 -3.68
N ASP A 26 -12.39 17.64 -2.69
CA ASP A 26 -11.31 18.50 -2.20
C ASP A 26 -10.60 17.82 -1.03
N PHE A 27 -9.41 17.27 -1.27
CA PHE A 27 -8.64 16.62 -0.22
C PHE A 27 -8.10 17.60 0.82
N SER A 28 -7.98 18.90 0.50
CA SER A 28 -7.53 19.90 1.47
C SER A 28 -8.55 20.18 2.57
N GLU A 29 -9.82 19.78 2.38
CA GLU A 29 -10.86 19.89 3.40
C GLU A 29 -10.85 18.73 4.40
N VAL A 30 -10.11 17.65 4.11
CA VAL A 30 -10.18 16.38 4.86
C VAL A 30 -8.81 15.80 5.24
N ALA A 31 -7.70 16.45 4.89
CA ALA A 31 -6.35 16.00 5.18
C ALA A 31 -5.42 17.17 5.55
N ASP A 32 -4.54 16.95 6.52
CA ASP A 32 -3.56 17.93 7.03
C ASP A 32 -2.23 17.86 6.27
N PRO A 33 -1.36 18.89 6.30
CA PRO A 33 -0.10 18.90 5.55
C PRO A 33 0.86 17.73 5.77
N ASP A 34 0.74 17.04 6.91
CA ASP A 34 1.56 15.88 7.25
C ASP A 34 0.90 14.55 6.83
N ASP A 35 -0.33 14.58 6.32
CA ASP A 35 -1.06 13.38 5.90
C ASP A 35 -0.62 12.88 4.52
N ARG A 36 -0.78 11.57 4.34
CA ARG A 36 -0.68 10.87 3.06
C ARG A 36 -1.89 9.97 2.88
N VAL A 37 -2.51 10.03 1.69
CA VAL A 37 -3.72 9.27 1.37
C VAL A 37 -3.47 8.34 0.19
N ALA A 38 -3.46 7.03 0.45
CA ALA A 38 -3.49 6.02 -0.60
C ALA A 38 -4.93 5.74 -1.02
N VAL A 39 -5.22 5.82 -2.31
CA VAL A 39 -6.51 5.45 -2.89
C VAL A 39 -6.33 4.22 -3.77
N ILE A 40 -7.13 3.19 -3.49
CA ILE A 40 -7.16 1.93 -4.24
C ILE A 40 -8.54 1.78 -4.89
N ALA A 41 -8.59 1.51 -6.18
CA ALA A 41 -9.82 1.38 -6.95
C ALA A 41 -9.70 0.30 -8.03
N THR A 42 -10.83 -0.22 -8.51
CA THR A 42 -10.88 -1.25 -9.59
C THR A 42 -10.58 -0.69 -11.00
N LYS A 43 -10.32 0.62 -11.09
CA LYS A 43 -9.82 1.35 -12.26
C LYS A 43 -9.43 2.77 -11.83
N PRO A 44 -8.55 3.47 -12.57
CA PRO A 44 -8.26 4.88 -12.32
C PRO A 44 -9.53 5.73 -12.27
N LEU A 45 -9.72 6.49 -11.19
CA LEU A 45 -10.93 7.30 -10.99
C LEU A 45 -10.82 8.71 -11.57
N THR A 46 -9.60 9.19 -11.78
CA THR A 46 -9.25 10.52 -12.27
C THR A 46 -8.31 10.37 -13.48
N ASP A 47 -8.19 11.40 -14.31
CA ASP A 47 -7.30 11.40 -15.48
C ASP A 47 -6.15 12.43 -15.35
N ASP A 48 -6.17 13.27 -14.32
CA ASP A 48 -5.20 14.32 -14.02
C ASP A 48 -4.12 13.89 -13.02
N GLU A 49 -4.07 12.59 -12.70
CA GLU A 49 -3.14 11.99 -11.76
C GLU A 49 -2.55 10.69 -12.33
N GLU A 50 -1.37 10.33 -11.85
CA GLU A 50 -0.77 9.05 -12.17
C GLU A 50 -1.40 7.94 -11.32
N TRP A 51 -1.98 6.95 -11.99
CA TRP A 51 -2.49 5.73 -11.37
C TRP A 51 -1.60 4.56 -11.76
N ILE A 52 -1.14 3.83 -10.76
CA ILE A 52 -0.29 2.66 -10.94
C ILE A 52 -1.20 1.43 -10.93
N GLU A 53 -1.26 0.73 -12.06
CA GLU A 53 -1.95 -0.55 -12.18
C GLU A 53 -1.32 -1.59 -11.24
N VAL A 54 -2.16 -2.46 -10.69
CA VAL A 54 -1.80 -3.55 -9.81
C VAL A 54 -2.00 -4.84 -10.58
N GLU A 55 -0.91 -5.56 -10.75
CA GLU A 55 -0.90 -6.77 -11.56
C GLU A 55 -1.60 -7.92 -10.85
N LYS A 56 -2.16 -8.84 -11.64
CA LYS A 56 -2.81 -10.02 -11.05
C LYS A 56 -1.77 -10.86 -10.30
N GLY A 57 -2.04 -11.10 -9.02
CA GLY A 57 -1.13 -11.85 -8.14
C GLY A 57 -0.08 -10.99 -7.46
N GLU A 58 -0.09 -9.67 -7.69
CA GLU A 58 0.72 -8.72 -6.93
C GLU A 58 0.15 -8.54 -5.52
N LEU A 59 1.04 -8.45 -4.53
CA LEU A 59 0.73 -8.06 -3.16
C LEU A 59 1.40 -6.72 -2.88
N ILE A 60 0.63 -5.79 -2.32
CA ILE A 60 1.10 -4.46 -1.94
C ILE A 60 0.78 -4.26 -0.47
N LEU A 61 1.80 -3.99 0.33
CA LEU A 61 1.64 -3.50 1.69
C LEU A 61 1.62 -1.97 1.63
N PHE A 62 0.56 -1.35 2.13
CA PHE A 62 0.55 0.10 2.33
C PHE A 62 0.91 0.41 3.78
N ASP A 63 1.94 1.23 3.99
CA ASP A 63 2.36 1.71 5.31
C ASP A 63 2.59 3.21 5.24
N GLU A 64 2.07 3.95 6.23
CA GLU A 64 2.10 5.42 6.25
C GLU A 64 1.66 6.05 4.92
N GLY A 65 0.74 5.39 4.19
CA GLY A 65 0.22 5.79 2.88
C GLY A 65 1.09 5.47 1.65
N LEU A 66 2.25 4.81 1.80
CA LEU A 66 3.14 4.42 0.68
C LEU A 66 3.02 2.93 0.32
N PRO A 67 3.12 2.57 -0.98
CA PRO A 67 3.10 1.19 -1.42
C PRO A 67 4.48 0.52 -1.31
N HIS A 68 4.53 -0.62 -0.62
CA HIS A 68 5.65 -1.56 -0.56
C HIS A 68 5.28 -2.81 -1.37
N ARG A 69 5.99 -3.03 -2.48
CA ARG A 69 5.63 -4.05 -3.50
C ARG A 69 6.57 -5.24 -3.56
N THR A 70 7.75 -5.14 -2.95
CA THR A 70 8.72 -6.24 -2.91
C THR A 70 8.66 -6.93 -1.54
N PRO A 71 8.91 -8.25 -1.48
CA PRO A 71 8.93 -8.94 -0.20
C PRO A 71 9.91 -8.33 0.80
N ALA A 72 11.09 -7.90 0.35
CA ALA A 72 12.08 -7.24 1.19
C ALA A 72 11.54 -5.92 1.79
N ALA A 73 10.89 -5.08 0.98
CA ALA A 73 10.32 -3.82 1.45
C ALA A 73 9.15 -4.03 2.43
N CYS A 74 8.35 -5.08 2.24
CA CYS A 74 7.29 -5.44 3.18
C CYS A 74 7.86 -5.90 4.53
N VAL A 75 8.91 -6.73 4.51
CA VAL A 75 9.59 -7.20 5.73
C VAL A 75 10.17 -6.03 6.52
N ASP A 76 10.80 -5.06 5.86
CA ASP A 76 11.38 -3.89 6.54
C ASP A 76 10.31 -3.12 7.36
N VAL A 77 9.12 -2.94 6.80
CA VAL A 77 7.96 -2.33 7.48
C VAL A 77 7.48 -3.21 8.64
N GLU A 78 7.33 -4.52 8.40
CA GLU A 78 6.90 -5.45 9.45
C GLU A 78 7.87 -5.44 10.64
N LEU A 79 9.18 -5.31 10.41
CA LEU A 79 10.18 -5.24 11.48
C LEU A 79 10.06 -3.96 12.33
N GLN A 80 9.47 -2.89 11.82
CA GLN A 80 9.31 -1.62 12.54
C GLN A 80 8.20 -1.64 13.60
N GLY A 81 7.39 -2.70 13.68
CA GLY A 81 6.31 -2.77 14.68
C GLY A 81 4.92 -2.44 14.15
N HIS A 82 4.80 -2.05 12.88
CA HIS A 82 3.56 -1.54 12.28
C HIS A 82 2.60 -2.65 11.81
N GLY A 83 2.88 -3.91 12.16
CA GLY A 83 2.04 -5.05 11.80
C GLY A 83 0.60 -4.96 12.34
N LEU A 84 -0.32 -5.65 11.66
CA LEU A 84 -1.74 -5.69 12.02
C LEU A 84 -1.94 -6.35 13.40
N LYS A 85 -2.30 -5.56 14.41
CA LYS A 85 -2.78 -6.10 15.68
C LYS A 85 -4.22 -6.59 15.50
N SER A 86 -4.41 -7.90 15.35
CA SER A 86 -5.74 -8.51 15.28
C SER A 86 -6.22 -8.91 16.68
N ASN A 87 -7.40 -8.43 17.08
CA ASN A 87 -8.08 -8.93 18.29
C ASN A 87 -8.78 -10.28 18.07
N VAL A 88 -8.80 -10.77 16.83
CA VAL A 88 -9.50 -12.00 16.40
C VAL A 88 -8.52 -13.16 16.21
N MET A 89 -7.31 -12.85 15.76
CA MET A 89 -6.21 -13.80 15.66
C MET A 89 -5.26 -13.53 16.82
N GLU A 90 -5.44 -14.22 17.96
CA GLU A 90 -4.44 -14.20 19.03
C GLU A 90 -3.18 -14.89 18.51
N ASN A 91 -2.12 -14.11 18.27
CA ASN A 91 -0.76 -14.54 17.90
C ASN A 91 -0.76 -15.82 17.07
N LEU A 92 -0.92 -15.67 15.75
CA LEU A 92 -0.74 -16.80 14.85
C LEU A 92 0.63 -17.45 15.19
N PRO A 93 0.74 -18.78 15.37
CA PRO A 93 2.03 -19.42 15.59
C PRO A 93 3.02 -19.22 14.43
N LEU A 94 2.52 -18.76 13.27
CA LEU A 94 3.32 -18.30 12.13
C LEU A 94 3.98 -16.93 12.36
N GLU A 95 3.46 -16.14 13.31
CA GLU A 95 4.17 -15.07 14.02
C GLU A 95 4.96 -15.66 15.21
N GLU A 96 5.60 -16.84 15.06
CA GLU A 96 6.95 -16.95 15.61
C GLU A 96 7.83 -15.93 14.88
N ASP A 97 7.64 -14.70 15.34
CA ASP A 97 8.18 -13.42 14.95
C ASP A 97 9.33 -13.54 13.96
N MET A 98 9.13 -13.10 12.72
CA MET A 98 10.24 -12.94 11.77
C MET A 98 11.37 -12.07 12.37
N ARG A 99 11.08 -11.24 13.39
CA ARG A 99 12.07 -10.52 14.22
C ARG A 99 12.89 -11.43 15.12
N ARG A 100 12.31 -12.52 15.64
CA ARG A 100 13.00 -13.54 16.48
C ARG A 100 13.96 -14.38 15.65
N TYR A 101 13.66 -14.59 14.37
CA TYR A 101 14.51 -15.38 13.48
C TYR A 101 15.62 -14.62 12.76
N ARG A 102 15.67 -13.28 12.68
CA ARG A 102 16.79 -12.45 12.10
C ARG A 102 17.41 -12.95 10.76
N PHE A 103 16.84 -13.94 10.08
CA PHE A 103 17.43 -14.72 8.99
C PHE A 103 16.25 -15.13 8.11
N LYS A 104 16.12 -14.75 6.84
CA LYS A 104 17.11 -14.40 5.80
C LYS A 104 16.45 -13.41 4.83
N VAL A 105 16.82 -12.12 4.87
CA VAL A 105 16.54 -11.22 3.73
C VAL A 105 17.15 -11.80 2.43
N SER A 106 18.24 -12.56 2.54
CA SER A 106 18.85 -13.29 1.41
C SER A 106 17.93 -14.34 0.76
N PHE A 107 16.90 -14.84 1.45
CA PHE A 107 15.94 -15.79 0.85
C PHE A 107 15.04 -15.12 -0.20
N PHE A 108 14.72 -13.84 0.00
CA PHE A 108 13.96 -13.05 -0.97
C PHE A 108 14.85 -12.46 -2.07
N ASN A 109 16.15 -12.25 -1.80
CA ASN A 109 17.10 -11.73 -2.77
C ASN A 109 17.72 -12.79 -3.71
N GLU A 110 17.76 -14.07 -3.33
CA GLU A 110 18.43 -15.14 -4.11
C GLU A 110 17.47 -16.07 -4.89
N GLY A 111 16.22 -15.68 -5.12
CA GLY A 111 15.16 -16.58 -5.59
C GLY A 111 14.51 -16.26 -6.95
N ALA A 112 15.16 -15.54 -7.86
CA ALA A 112 14.75 -15.51 -9.27
C ALA A 112 15.32 -16.74 -10.00
N GLY A 113 14.74 -17.90 -9.75
CA GLY A 113 15.18 -19.16 -10.37
C GLY A 113 14.43 -20.37 -9.88
N ILE A 114 13.20 -20.55 -10.37
CA ILE A 114 12.59 -21.86 -10.61
C ILE A 114 12.03 -21.89 -12.03
#